data_AF-A0A8J5BJ72-F1
#
_entry.id   AF-A0A8J5BJ72-F1
#
_cell.length_a   1.000
_cell.length_b   1.000
_cell.length_c   1.000
_cell.angle_alpha   90.00
_cell.angle_beta   90.00
_cell.angle_gamma   90.00
#
_symmetry.space_group_name_H-M   'P 1'
#
loop_
_entity.id
_entity.type
_entity.pdbx_description
1 polymer ?
#
loop_
_entity_poly.entity_id
_entity_poly.type
_entity_poly.pdbx_seq_one_letter_code
_entity_poly.pdbx_strand_id
1 'polypeptide(L)'
;MGSYRANSSPELLDQIQIPLEQSNQSTLEGNVKLLTRLIQDFAGADAGGRKAQCITEMMAVLGDMQSQVQKANVPRRREAELRRCNTDLRRGAPQRDRAKPLDPAASDTPDVQKLRRELFSSFNARRNQERMCASLSREKEFIATELARKVRELGEAEELVEDLRRQNSVLLEKLKACAPGENGDAGDGEARSHNSALQERNKALTEQLLRSVDAGRVMKRRLAEVQEENARVAEVTVAVAKSVGRIREKLNAGCAEVEEEVKSLDRVLIGLQGKLLKLHQRKGN
;
A
#
# COMPACT_ATOMS: atom_id res chain seq x y z
N MET A 1 9.34 39.63 -60.64
CA MET A 1 9.77 40.86 -59.92
C MET A 1 8.75 41.20 -58.85
N GLY A 2 9.20 41.62 -57.66
CA GLY A 2 8.37 42.17 -56.55
C GLY A 2 7.90 41.10 -55.55
N SER A 3 8.57 40.86 -54.42
CA SER A 3 8.68 41.63 -53.15
C SER A 3 7.65 41.18 -52.09
N TYR A 4 8.19 40.76 -50.93
CA TYR A 4 7.54 40.26 -49.73
C TYR A 4 6.91 41.39 -48.88
N ARG A 5 5.84 41.10 -48.11
CA ARG A 5 5.82 41.14 -46.62
C ARG A 5 4.43 41.00 -45.96
N ALA A 6 4.46 40.25 -44.84
CA ALA A 6 3.81 40.48 -43.53
C ALA A 6 2.32 40.13 -43.27
N ASN A 7 2.15 39.05 -42.48
CA ASN A 7 1.48 38.97 -41.17
C ASN A 7 0.28 39.89 -40.87
N SER A 8 -0.85 39.27 -40.51
CA SER A 8 -1.85 39.84 -39.61
C SER A 8 -2.29 38.77 -38.61
N SER A 9 -2.15 39.09 -37.33
CA SER A 9 -2.48 38.25 -36.16
C SER A 9 -3.98 38.23 -35.90
N PRO A 10 -4.54 37.19 -35.26
CA PRO A 10 -5.90 37.25 -34.73
C PRO A 10 -5.92 37.98 -33.37
N GLU A 11 -6.91 38.86 -33.22
CA GLU A 11 -7.27 39.55 -31.97
C GLU A 11 -7.65 38.53 -30.87
N LEU A 12 -6.96 38.59 -29.74
CA LEU A 12 -7.38 37.94 -28.49
C LEU A 12 -8.06 38.98 -27.63
N LEU A 13 -9.34 38.74 -27.36
CA LEU A 13 -10.18 39.50 -26.43
C LEU A 13 -9.52 39.59 -25.05
N ASP A 14 -9.46 40.81 -24.51
CA ASP A 14 -9.14 41.10 -23.12
C ASP A 14 -10.13 40.36 -22.19
N GLN A 15 -9.72 39.18 -21.72
CA GLN A 15 -10.36 38.53 -20.58
C GLN A 15 -10.00 39.31 -19.32
N ILE A 16 -11.00 40.07 -18.86
CA ILE A 16 -11.20 40.64 -17.54
C ILE A 16 -10.40 39.84 -16.49
N GLN A 17 -9.27 40.41 -16.05
CA GLN A 17 -8.53 39.94 -14.89
C GLN A 17 -9.35 40.25 -13.63
N ILE A 18 -10.19 39.30 -13.22
CA ILE A 18 -10.63 39.25 -11.82
C ILE A 18 -9.45 38.71 -11.01
N PRO A 19 -9.01 39.37 -9.92
CA PRO A 19 -7.89 38.88 -9.12
C PRO A 19 -8.18 37.47 -8.59
N LEU A 20 -7.43 36.49 -9.07
CA LEU A 20 -7.53 35.06 -8.70
C LEU A 20 -7.47 34.83 -7.18
N GLU A 21 -6.90 35.76 -6.41
CA GLU A 21 -6.85 35.68 -4.95
C GLU A 21 -8.21 35.86 -4.27
N GLN A 22 -9.07 36.75 -4.80
CA GLN A 22 -10.41 36.95 -4.24
C GLN A 22 -11.29 35.72 -4.45
N SER A 23 -11.14 35.03 -5.59
CA SER A 23 -11.87 33.80 -5.91
C SER A 23 -11.47 32.62 -5.02
N ASN A 24 -10.20 32.52 -4.62
CA ASN A 24 -9.75 31.45 -3.73
C ASN A 24 -10.15 31.74 -2.28
N GLN A 25 -10.15 33.01 -1.87
CA GLN A 25 -10.54 33.43 -0.52
C GLN A 25 -12.04 33.26 -0.27
N SER A 26 -12.90 33.57 -1.24
CA SER A 26 -14.35 33.34 -1.16
C SER A 26 -14.70 31.85 -1.10
N THR A 27 -13.91 31.00 -1.77
CA THR A 27 -14.12 29.54 -1.77
C THR A 27 -13.70 28.91 -0.45
N LEU A 28 -12.60 29.39 0.15
CA LEU A 28 -12.15 28.94 1.47
C LEU A 28 -13.16 29.31 2.57
N GLU A 29 -13.70 30.52 2.53
CA GLU A 29 -14.75 30.96 3.47
C GLU A 29 -16.02 30.10 3.35
N GLY A 30 -16.43 29.76 2.12
CA GLY A 30 -17.54 28.84 1.86
C GLY A 30 -17.31 27.46 2.47
N ASN A 31 -16.09 26.91 2.33
CA ASN A 31 -15.72 25.61 2.89
C ASN A 31 -15.71 25.62 4.42
N VAL A 32 -15.25 26.72 5.06
CA VAL A 32 -15.30 26.87 6.52
C VAL A 32 -16.76 26.92 7.03
N LYS A 33 -17.64 27.65 6.34
CA LYS A 33 -19.07 27.69 6.67
C LYS A 33 -19.74 26.33 6.52
N LEU A 34 -19.42 25.60 5.44
CA LEU A 34 -19.92 24.26 5.19
C LEU A 34 -19.45 23.27 6.28
N LEU A 35 -18.18 23.32 6.65
CA LEU A 35 -17.63 22.48 7.72
C LEU A 35 -18.31 22.75 9.06
N THR A 36 -18.55 24.04 9.38
CA THR A 36 -19.26 24.44 10.61
C THR A 36 -20.67 23.88 10.64
N ARG A 37 -21.38 23.89 9.49
CA ARG A 37 -22.72 23.32 9.36
C ARG A 37 -22.71 21.80 9.53
N LEU A 38 -21.78 21.09 8.89
CA LEU A 38 -21.62 19.64 9.03
C LEU A 38 -21.34 19.25 10.48
N ILE A 39 -20.58 20.05 11.23
CA ILE A 39 -20.30 19.81 12.66
C ILE A 39 -21.58 19.94 13.50
N GLN A 40 -22.42 20.93 13.19
CA GLN A 40 -23.73 21.09 13.84
C GLN A 40 -24.67 19.92 13.49
N ASP A 41 -24.71 19.50 12.22
CA ASP A 41 -25.52 18.37 11.76
C ASP A 41 -25.06 17.04 12.40
N PHE A 42 -23.75 16.86 12.58
CA PHE A 42 -23.17 15.71 13.28
C PHE A 42 -23.54 15.68 14.78
N ALA A 43 -23.56 16.85 15.43
CA ALA A 43 -23.94 16.98 16.83
C ALA A 43 -25.43 16.70 17.07
N GLY A 44 -26.29 17.01 16.10
CA GLY A 44 -27.74 16.74 16.14
C GLY A 44 -28.17 15.37 15.60
N ALA A 45 -27.27 14.56 15.04
CA ALA A 45 -27.61 13.28 14.45
C ALA A 45 -27.69 12.16 15.51
N ASP A 46 -28.71 11.28 15.41
CA ASP A 46 -28.78 10.04 16.19
C ASP A 46 -27.74 9.03 15.70
N ALA A 47 -27.31 8.13 16.60
CA ALA A 47 -26.25 7.16 16.31
C ALA A 47 -26.60 6.26 15.10
N GLY A 48 -25.72 6.24 14.09
CA GLY A 48 -25.89 5.43 12.88
C GLY A 48 -25.27 6.03 11.61
N GLY A 49 -25.70 5.55 10.44
CA GLY A 49 -25.15 5.90 9.12
C GLY A 49 -25.12 7.39 8.78
N ARG A 50 -25.99 8.21 9.38
CA ARG A 50 -25.98 9.68 9.23
C ARG A 50 -24.71 10.32 9.81
N LYS A 51 -24.20 9.82 10.96
CA LYS A 51 -22.93 10.28 11.54
C LYS A 51 -21.74 9.88 10.68
N ALA A 52 -21.76 8.65 10.17
CA ALA A 52 -20.72 8.16 9.25
C ALA A 52 -20.68 9.00 7.97
N GLN A 53 -21.84 9.30 7.39
CA GLN A 53 -21.96 10.18 6.24
C GLN A 53 -21.45 11.60 6.53
N CYS A 54 -21.83 12.20 7.66
CA CYS A 54 -21.32 13.52 8.06
C CYS A 54 -19.80 13.53 8.20
N ILE A 55 -19.19 12.49 8.78
CA ILE A 55 -17.73 12.37 8.90
C ILE A 55 -17.09 12.28 7.50
N THR A 56 -17.66 11.49 6.58
CA THR A 56 -17.17 11.39 5.21
C THR A 56 -17.21 12.74 4.47
N GLU A 57 -18.31 13.49 4.62
CA GLU A 57 -18.47 14.82 4.03
C GLU A 57 -17.50 15.84 4.65
N MET A 58 -17.28 15.81 5.97
CA MET A 58 -16.28 16.65 6.65
C MET A 58 -14.86 16.38 6.12
N MET A 59 -14.49 15.11 5.94
CA MET A 59 -13.17 14.75 5.41
C MET A 59 -12.95 15.25 3.98
N ALA A 60 -13.98 15.19 3.14
CA ALA A 60 -13.91 15.73 1.78
C ALA A 60 -13.66 17.25 1.78
N VAL A 61 -14.42 18.00 2.57
CA VAL A 61 -14.25 19.47 2.70
C VAL A 61 -12.87 19.83 3.26
N LEU A 62 -12.37 19.09 4.25
CA LEU A 62 -11.02 19.29 4.77
C LEU A 62 -9.93 19.01 3.73
N GLY A 63 -10.11 17.98 2.90
CA GLY A 63 -9.20 17.67 1.80
C GLY A 63 -9.15 18.77 0.73
N ASP A 64 -10.30 19.37 0.41
CA ASP A 64 -10.40 20.50 -0.51
C ASP A 64 -9.74 21.76 0.07
N MET A 65 -9.99 22.07 1.34
CA MET A 65 -9.33 23.16 2.06
C MET A 65 -7.81 22.93 2.12
N GLN A 66 -7.36 21.72 2.40
CA GLN A 66 -5.93 21.37 2.42
C GLN A 66 -5.30 21.58 1.05
N SER A 67 -5.97 21.15 -0.02
CA SER A 67 -5.51 21.35 -1.40
C SER A 67 -5.42 22.83 -1.78
N GLN A 68 -6.39 23.65 -1.33
CA GLN A 68 -6.39 25.09 -1.55
C GLN A 68 -5.29 25.80 -0.77
N VAL A 69 -5.12 25.46 0.51
CA VAL A 69 -4.05 26.00 1.36
C VAL A 69 -2.68 25.61 0.83
N GLN A 70 -2.50 24.37 0.34
CA GLN A 70 -1.26 23.95 -0.30
C GLN A 70 -0.98 24.71 -1.61
N LYS A 71 -2.00 24.94 -2.44
CA LYS A 71 -1.89 25.76 -3.65
C LYS A 71 -1.55 27.22 -3.34
N ALA A 72 -2.11 27.77 -2.26
CA ALA A 72 -1.82 29.14 -1.80
C ALA A 72 -0.45 29.27 -1.12
N ASN A 73 0.01 28.22 -0.43
CA ASN A 73 1.31 28.17 0.26
C ASN A 73 2.46 27.66 -0.60
N VAL A 74 2.27 27.41 -1.91
CA VAL A 74 3.42 27.31 -2.81
C VAL A 74 4.15 28.64 -2.69
N PRO A 75 5.39 28.67 -2.16
CA PRO A 75 6.13 29.92 -2.11
C PRO A 75 6.21 30.40 -3.55
N ARG A 76 5.54 31.53 -3.84
CA ARG A 76 5.94 32.36 -4.96
C ARG A 76 7.38 32.71 -4.64
N ARG A 77 8.31 31.87 -5.12
CA ARG A 77 9.64 32.33 -5.46
C ARG A 77 9.32 33.52 -6.35
N ARG A 78 9.41 34.73 -5.78
CA ARG A 78 9.77 35.91 -6.56
C ARG A 78 10.79 35.36 -7.52
N GLU A 79 10.51 35.43 -8.82
CA GLU A 79 11.51 35.14 -9.82
C GLU A 79 12.71 35.98 -9.40
N ALA A 80 13.64 35.33 -8.70
CA ALA A 80 14.92 35.89 -8.47
C ALA A 80 15.42 35.90 -9.90
N GLU A 81 15.32 37.08 -10.53
CA GLU A 81 16.16 37.44 -11.66
C GLU A 81 17.47 36.75 -11.37
N LEU A 82 17.76 35.72 -12.17
CA LEU A 82 18.96 34.93 -12.03
C LEU A 82 20.08 35.94 -12.22
N ARG A 83 20.53 36.55 -11.11
CA ARG A 83 21.71 37.39 -11.04
C ARG A 83 22.82 36.46 -11.45
N ARG A 84 23.11 36.54 -12.75
CA ARG A 84 24.21 35.87 -13.39
C ARG A 84 25.42 36.24 -12.57
N CYS A 85 26.02 35.24 -11.93
CA CYS A 85 27.24 35.46 -11.18
C CYS A 85 28.25 36.17 -12.08
N ASN A 86 28.57 37.42 -11.70
CA ASN A 86 29.80 38.16 -12.01
C ASN A 86 30.16 38.41 -13.49
N THR A 87 29.35 39.19 -14.22
CA THR A 87 29.83 39.96 -15.39
C THR A 87 29.39 41.43 -15.40
N ASP A 88 29.07 42.02 -14.25
CA ASP A 88 28.85 43.47 -14.12
C ASP A 88 30.17 44.22 -13.88
N LEU A 89 31.14 44.06 -14.78
CA LEU A 89 32.18 45.07 -14.94
C LEU A 89 31.72 46.00 -16.05
N ARG A 90 31.11 47.12 -15.66
CA ARG A 90 30.93 48.30 -16.51
C ARG A 90 32.27 48.64 -17.18
N ARG A 91 32.40 48.31 -18.47
CA ARG A 91 33.39 48.93 -19.35
C ARG A 91 32.63 49.82 -20.31
N GLY A 92 32.82 51.12 -20.16
CA GLY A 92 32.15 52.14 -20.95
C GLY A 92 32.31 51.88 -22.45
N ALA A 93 31.19 51.91 -23.16
CA ALA A 93 31.18 51.84 -24.61
C ALA A 93 31.54 53.20 -25.22
N PRO A 94 32.29 53.23 -26.33
CA PRO A 94 31.99 54.13 -27.41
C PRO A 94 31.35 53.37 -28.58
N GLN A 95 30.42 54.09 -29.20
CA GLN A 95 29.73 53.91 -30.47
C GLN A 95 29.82 52.57 -31.23
N ARG A 96 28.61 52.06 -31.42
CA ARG A 96 28.19 50.98 -32.31
C ARG A 96 28.53 51.33 -33.76
N ASP A 97 29.63 50.80 -34.29
CA ASP A 97 29.90 50.77 -35.72
C ASP A 97 29.75 49.36 -36.29
N ARG A 98 28.76 49.25 -37.17
CA ARG A 98 28.53 48.25 -38.23
C ARG A 98 28.49 46.77 -37.83
N ALA A 99 27.26 46.26 -37.89
CA ALA A 99 26.96 44.84 -38.07
C ALA A 99 27.82 44.25 -39.21
N LYS A 100 28.84 43.48 -38.84
CA LYS A 100 29.42 42.45 -39.71
C LYS A 100 28.65 41.15 -39.48
N PRO A 101 28.27 40.41 -40.53
CA PRO A 101 27.73 39.08 -40.39
C PRO A 101 28.72 38.22 -39.60
N LEU A 102 28.25 37.49 -38.58
CA LEU A 102 29.09 36.49 -37.92
C LEU A 102 29.53 35.46 -38.96
N ASP A 103 30.84 35.35 -39.15
CA ASP A 103 31.43 34.31 -39.99
C ASP A 103 31.10 32.92 -39.41
N PRO A 104 30.57 31.99 -40.23
CA PRO A 104 30.30 30.61 -39.78
C PRO A 104 31.57 29.87 -39.32
N ALA A 105 32.77 30.36 -39.69
CA ALA A 105 34.06 29.80 -39.26
C ALA A 105 34.40 30.05 -37.78
N ALA A 106 33.75 31.02 -37.10
CA ALA A 106 34.00 31.28 -35.67
C ALA A 106 33.39 30.19 -34.75
N SER A 107 32.42 29.42 -35.26
CA SER A 107 31.75 28.30 -34.58
C SER A 107 32.68 27.12 -34.26
N ASP A 108 33.75 26.95 -35.06
CA ASP A 108 34.63 25.79 -35.00
C ASP A 108 36.00 26.08 -34.39
N THR A 109 36.13 27.22 -33.72
CA THR A 109 37.31 27.48 -32.91
C THR A 109 37.44 26.41 -31.80
N PRO A 110 38.66 25.94 -31.49
CA PRO A 110 38.89 24.90 -30.49
C PRO A 110 38.31 25.27 -29.11
N ASP A 111 38.27 26.57 -28.79
CA ASP A 111 37.69 27.10 -27.56
C ASP A 111 36.16 26.95 -27.51
N VAL A 112 35.46 27.23 -28.62
CA VAL A 112 34.00 27.02 -28.71
C VAL A 112 33.65 25.54 -28.60
N GLN A 113 34.43 24.66 -29.22
CA GLN A 113 34.23 23.21 -29.07
C GLN A 113 34.51 22.74 -27.64
N LYS A 114 35.53 23.27 -26.98
CA LYS A 114 35.85 22.95 -25.58
C LYS A 114 34.72 23.39 -24.65
N LEU A 115 34.22 24.62 -24.81
CA LEU A 115 33.07 25.13 -24.05
C LEU A 115 31.80 24.30 -24.29
N ARG A 116 31.54 23.84 -25.52
CA ARG A 116 30.42 22.92 -25.79
C ARG A 116 30.59 21.60 -25.04
N ARG A 117 31.78 20.99 -25.07
CA ARG A 117 32.06 19.75 -24.33
C ARG A 117 31.90 19.93 -22.82
N GLU A 118 32.39 21.04 -22.26
CA GLU A 118 32.24 21.37 -20.84
C GLU A 118 30.76 21.60 -20.47
N LEU A 119 30.00 22.29 -21.31
CA LEU A 119 28.56 22.49 -21.11
C LEU A 119 27.79 21.15 -21.13
N PHE A 120 28.08 20.27 -22.10
CA PHE A 120 27.47 18.93 -22.15
C PHE A 120 27.85 18.08 -20.93
N SER A 121 29.12 18.13 -20.51
CA SER A 121 29.58 17.45 -19.30
C SER A 121 28.87 17.96 -18.05
N SER A 122 28.78 19.29 -17.88
CA SER A 122 28.08 19.93 -16.77
C SER A 122 26.58 19.60 -16.75
N PHE A 123 25.93 19.64 -17.91
CA PHE A 123 24.52 19.27 -18.06
C PHE A 123 24.28 17.80 -17.67
N ASN A 124 25.16 16.89 -18.12
CA ASN A 124 25.06 15.47 -17.77
C ASN A 124 25.32 15.22 -16.28
N ALA A 125 26.28 15.92 -15.68
CA ALA A 125 26.54 15.84 -14.25
C ALA A 125 25.32 16.28 -13.43
N ARG A 126 24.69 17.41 -13.82
CA ARG A 126 23.47 17.91 -13.17
C ARG A 126 22.31 16.93 -13.29
N ARG A 127 22.07 16.40 -14.49
CA ARG A 127 21.01 15.40 -14.73
C ARG A 127 21.26 14.12 -13.91
N ASN A 128 22.51 13.71 -13.75
CA ASN A 128 22.85 12.56 -12.92
C ASN A 128 22.58 12.83 -11.43
N GLN A 129 22.93 14.02 -10.94
CA GLN A 129 22.62 14.44 -9.58
C GLN A 129 21.11 14.48 -9.32
N GLU A 130 20.32 14.98 -10.27
CA GLU A 130 18.86 14.98 -10.18
C GLU A 130 18.28 13.56 -10.07
N ARG A 131 18.83 12.60 -10.84
CA ARG A 131 18.44 11.18 -10.73
C ARG A 131 18.77 10.58 -9.36
N MET A 132 19.95 10.89 -8.81
CA MET A 132 20.35 10.42 -7.48
C MET A 132 19.47 11.01 -6.38
N CYS A 133 19.15 12.31 -6.45
CA CYS A 133 18.22 12.93 -5.50
C CYS A 133 16.83 12.31 -5.58
N ALA A 134 16.36 11.98 -6.79
CA ALA A 134 15.10 11.28 -6.98
C ALA A 134 15.13 9.84 -6.42
N SER A 135 16.21 9.08 -6.62
CA SER A 135 16.33 7.73 -6.06
C SER A 135 16.40 7.74 -4.53
N LEU A 136 17.18 8.67 -3.94
CA LEU A 136 17.26 8.84 -2.49
C LEU A 136 15.92 9.23 -1.87
N SER A 137 15.13 10.04 -2.56
CA SER A 137 13.78 10.41 -2.08
C SER A 137 12.85 9.19 -2.02
N ARG A 138 12.92 8.31 -3.04
CA ARG A 138 12.15 7.05 -3.06
C ARG A 138 12.62 6.08 -1.98
N GLU A 139 13.94 5.95 -1.80
CA GLU A 139 14.50 5.09 -0.76
C GLU A 139 14.11 5.57 0.65
N LYS A 140 14.10 6.88 0.88
CA LYS A 140 13.60 7.47 2.13
C LYS A 140 12.13 7.12 2.37
N GLU A 141 11.29 7.21 1.35
CA GLU A 141 9.88 6.83 1.44
C GLU A 141 9.72 5.33 1.73
N PHE A 142 10.47 4.48 1.04
CA PHE A 142 10.50 3.04 1.29
C PHE A 142 10.88 2.73 2.75
N ILE A 143 11.98 3.31 3.25
CA ILE A 143 12.43 3.13 4.64
C ILE A 143 11.36 3.61 5.62
N ALA A 144 10.69 4.74 5.37
CA ALA A 144 9.62 5.22 6.23
C ALA A 144 8.44 4.24 6.29
N THR A 145 8.05 3.64 5.15
CA THR A 145 6.99 2.63 5.11
C THR A 145 7.38 1.34 5.84
N GLU A 146 8.63 0.90 5.69
CA GLU A 146 9.15 -0.28 6.39
C GLU A 146 9.27 -0.05 7.90
N LEU A 147 9.70 1.14 8.33
CA LEU A 147 9.72 1.51 9.74
C LEU A 147 8.30 1.53 10.33
N ALA A 148 7.33 2.12 9.62
CA ALA A 148 5.94 2.11 10.07
C ALA A 148 5.38 0.68 10.19
N ARG A 149 5.73 -0.21 9.25
CA ARG A 149 5.39 -1.63 9.33
C ARG A 149 6.02 -2.28 10.56
N LYS A 150 7.31 -2.05 10.82
CA LYS A 150 8.04 -2.61 11.95
C LYS A 150 7.53 -2.12 13.30
N VAL A 151 7.14 -0.86 13.40
CA VAL A 151 6.52 -0.30 14.62
C VAL A 151 5.20 -1.03 14.93
N ARG A 152 4.36 -1.31 13.93
CA ARG A 152 3.13 -2.09 14.13
C ARG A 152 3.43 -3.52 14.58
N GLU A 153 4.35 -4.21 13.89
CA GLU A 153 4.74 -5.58 14.25
C GLU A 153 5.29 -5.68 15.68
N LEU A 154 6.05 -4.66 16.12
CA LEU A 154 6.53 -4.59 17.50
C LEU A 154 5.39 -4.37 18.49
N GLY A 155 4.44 -3.48 18.20
CA GLY A 155 3.26 -3.26 19.04
C GLY A 155 2.43 -4.54 19.21
N GLU A 156 2.17 -5.27 18.13
CA GLU A 156 1.47 -6.56 18.17
C GLU A 156 2.22 -7.60 19.02
N ALA A 157 3.56 -7.64 18.93
CA ALA A 157 4.38 -8.52 19.74
C ALA A 157 4.39 -8.12 21.23
N GLU A 158 4.37 -6.82 21.53
CA GLU A 158 4.28 -6.29 22.89
C GLU A 158 2.95 -6.66 23.55
N GLU A 159 1.83 -6.55 22.83
CA GLU A 159 0.50 -6.98 23.30
C GLU A 159 0.49 -8.47 23.66
N LEU A 160 1.06 -9.33 22.82
CA LEU A 160 1.20 -10.76 23.10
C LEU A 160 2.04 -11.03 24.36
N VAL A 161 3.12 -10.28 24.56
CA VAL A 161 3.96 -10.38 25.76
C VAL A 161 3.18 -9.96 27.01
N GLU A 162 2.38 -8.90 26.92
CA GLU A 162 1.51 -8.48 28.03
C GLU A 162 0.47 -9.53 28.38
N ASP A 163 -0.20 -10.12 27.39
CA ASP A 163 -1.16 -11.19 27.61
C ASP A 163 -0.52 -12.41 28.28
N LEU A 164 0.66 -12.81 27.82
CA LEU A 164 1.41 -13.89 28.46
C LEU A 164 1.82 -13.53 29.89
N ARG A 165 2.21 -12.29 30.16
CA ARG A 165 2.50 -11.82 31.53
C ARG A 165 1.27 -11.90 32.42
N ARG A 166 0.08 -11.48 31.94
CA ARG A 166 -1.20 -11.59 32.66
C ARG A 166 -1.56 -13.06 32.92
N GLN A 167 -1.39 -13.94 31.94
CA GLN A 167 -1.65 -15.37 32.13
C GLN A 167 -0.70 -15.98 33.17
N ASN A 168 0.59 -15.65 33.11
CA ASN A 168 1.58 -16.12 34.07
C ASN A 168 1.30 -15.62 35.49
N SER A 169 0.85 -14.37 35.67
CA SER A 169 0.49 -13.86 37.00
C SER A 169 -0.70 -14.62 37.59
N VAL A 170 -1.74 -14.88 36.79
CA VAL A 170 -2.90 -15.68 37.21
C VAL A 170 -2.51 -17.12 37.56
N LEU A 171 -1.63 -17.75 36.77
CA LEU A 171 -1.14 -19.09 37.05
C LEU A 171 -0.31 -19.13 38.34
N LEU A 172 0.54 -18.12 38.57
CA LEU A 172 1.31 -17.99 39.81
C LEU A 172 0.41 -17.81 41.02
N GLU A 173 -0.66 -17.02 40.93
CA GLU A 173 -1.65 -16.87 41.99
C GLU A 173 -2.36 -18.19 42.29
N LYS A 174 -2.77 -18.93 41.24
CA LYS A 174 -3.37 -20.26 41.41
C LYS A 174 -2.40 -21.25 42.05
N LEU A 175 -1.13 -21.24 41.66
CA LEU A 175 -0.11 -22.10 42.28
C LEU A 175 0.08 -21.75 43.76
N LYS A 176 0.11 -20.46 44.12
CA LYS A 176 0.18 -20.03 45.52
C LYS A 176 -1.06 -20.44 46.31
N ALA A 177 -2.25 -20.35 45.73
CA ALA A 177 -3.50 -20.78 46.36
C ALA A 177 -3.58 -22.32 46.53
N CYS A 178 -2.94 -23.06 45.63
CA CYS A 178 -2.86 -24.53 45.68
C CYS A 178 -1.68 -25.04 46.51
N ALA A 179 -0.75 -24.17 46.94
CA ALA A 179 0.30 -24.57 47.86
C ALA A 179 -0.36 -24.84 49.22
N PRO A 180 -0.45 -26.10 49.68
CA PRO A 180 -0.96 -26.37 51.00
C PRO A 180 -0.05 -25.64 51.97
N GLY A 181 -0.61 -24.77 52.81
CA GLY A 181 0.15 -24.15 53.88
C GLY A 181 0.83 -25.27 54.65
N GLU A 182 2.17 -25.27 54.67
CA GLU A 182 2.96 -25.99 55.66
C GLU A 182 2.69 -25.35 57.01
N ASN A 183 1.48 -25.53 57.55
CA ASN A 183 1.10 -25.10 58.88
C ASN A 183 0.09 -26.11 59.41
N GLY A 184 0.61 -26.99 60.27
CA GLY A 184 -0.02 -27.28 61.54
C GLY A 184 -1.37 -28.01 61.50
N ASP A 185 -1.25 -29.33 61.56
CA ASP A 185 -1.82 -30.16 62.63
C ASP A 185 -3.30 -30.60 62.59
N ALA A 186 -3.42 -31.88 62.95
CA ALA A 186 -4.59 -32.62 63.45
C ALA A 186 -5.92 -32.59 62.68
N GLY A 187 -6.24 -33.75 62.09
CA GLY A 187 -7.63 -34.22 62.02
C GLY A 187 -8.07 -34.73 60.66
N ASP A 188 -8.54 -35.98 60.67
CA ASP A 188 -9.42 -36.60 59.69
C ASP A 188 -8.79 -37.26 58.45
N GLY A 189 -8.60 -38.57 58.56
CA GLY A 189 -8.25 -39.44 57.45
C GLY A 189 -9.36 -39.56 56.40
N GLU A 190 -10.61 -39.24 56.76
CA GLU A 190 -11.75 -39.25 55.84
C GLU A 190 -11.77 -38.01 54.92
N ALA A 191 -11.51 -36.81 55.46
CA ALA A 191 -11.31 -35.60 54.66
C ALA A 191 -10.12 -35.71 53.70
N ARG A 192 -9.01 -36.33 54.12
CA ARG A 192 -7.87 -36.60 53.22
C ARG A 192 -8.22 -37.59 52.10
N SER A 193 -8.98 -38.64 52.40
CA SER A 193 -9.42 -39.62 51.41
C SER A 193 -10.43 -39.03 50.42
N HIS A 194 -11.40 -38.26 50.90
CA HIS A 194 -12.38 -37.55 50.06
C HIS A 194 -11.71 -36.51 49.16
N ASN A 195 -10.71 -35.78 49.68
CA ASN A 195 -9.98 -34.80 48.89
C ASN A 195 -9.10 -35.50 47.82
N SER A 196 -8.50 -36.65 48.15
CA SER A 196 -7.78 -37.50 47.18
C SER A 196 -8.69 -37.99 46.05
N ALA A 197 -9.89 -38.49 46.38
CA ALA A 197 -10.86 -38.97 45.39
C ALA A 197 -11.37 -37.83 44.48
N LEU A 198 -11.60 -36.63 45.04
CA LEU A 198 -11.92 -35.45 44.25
C LEU A 198 -10.76 -34.99 43.36
N GLN A 199 -9.52 -35.09 43.86
CA GLN A 199 -8.33 -34.75 43.11
C GLN A 199 -8.12 -35.70 41.92
N GLU A 200 -8.30 -37.01 42.12
CA GLU A 200 -8.25 -38.01 41.05
C GLU A 200 -9.35 -37.78 40.00
N ARG A 201 -10.58 -37.49 40.45
CA ARG A 201 -11.69 -37.16 39.54
C ARG A 201 -11.40 -35.89 38.73
N ASN A 202 -10.89 -34.84 39.37
CA ASN A 202 -10.51 -33.60 38.68
C ASN A 202 -9.37 -33.83 37.69
N LYS A 203 -8.39 -34.67 38.04
CA LYS A 203 -7.30 -35.06 37.13
C LYS A 203 -7.84 -35.81 35.91
N ALA A 204 -8.71 -36.81 36.12
CA ALA A 204 -9.34 -37.56 35.04
C ALA A 204 -10.19 -36.67 34.12
N LEU A 205 -10.96 -35.73 34.69
CA LEU A 205 -11.74 -34.76 33.92
C LEU A 205 -10.84 -33.80 33.13
N THR A 206 -9.73 -33.36 33.70
CA THR A 206 -8.76 -32.48 33.02
C THR A 206 -8.09 -33.21 31.86
N GLU A 207 -7.70 -34.46 32.05
CA GLU A 207 -7.14 -35.31 30.98
C GLU A 207 -8.17 -35.61 29.89
N GLN A 208 -9.44 -35.80 30.24
CA GLN A 208 -10.52 -35.97 29.26
C GLN A 208 -10.79 -34.67 28.48
N LEU A 209 -10.77 -33.52 29.15
CA LEU A 209 -10.91 -32.22 28.51
C LEU A 209 -9.75 -31.94 27.55
N LEU A 210 -8.51 -32.20 27.98
CA LEU A 210 -7.32 -32.04 27.13
C LEU A 210 -7.41 -32.92 25.88
N ARG A 211 -7.78 -34.19 26.05
CA ARG A 211 -8.02 -35.12 24.93
C ARG A 211 -9.10 -34.61 23.97
N SER A 212 -10.19 -34.05 24.49
CA SER A 212 -11.26 -33.48 23.67
C SER A 212 -10.79 -32.24 22.89
N VAL A 213 -10.03 -31.35 23.53
CA VAL A 213 -9.44 -30.19 22.87
C VAL A 213 -8.45 -30.60 21.78
N ASP A 214 -7.59 -31.59 22.05
CA ASP A 214 -6.64 -32.11 21.07
C ASP A 214 -7.34 -32.79 19.89
N ALA A 215 -8.39 -33.59 20.15
CA ALA A 215 -9.22 -34.16 19.11
C ALA A 215 -9.87 -33.05 18.25
N GLY A 216 -10.37 -31.98 18.87
CA GLY A 216 -10.89 -30.80 18.17
C GLY A 216 -9.84 -30.11 17.29
N ARG A 217 -8.60 -29.97 17.77
CA ARG A 217 -7.47 -29.41 16.99
C ARG A 217 -7.14 -30.30 15.79
N VAL A 218 -7.09 -31.61 15.97
CA VAL A 218 -6.85 -32.58 14.88
C VAL A 218 -7.96 -32.50 13.84
N MET A 219 -9.23 -32.47 14.26
CA MET A 219 -10.35 -32.34 13.34
C MET A 219 -10.32 -31.01 12.57
N LYS A 220 -9.96 -29.90 13.22
CA LYS A 220 -9.79 -28.60 12.55
C LYS A 220 -8.70 -28.64 11.49
N ARG A 221 -7.55 -29.29 11.75
CA ARG A 221 -6.49 -29.48 10.75
C ARG A 221 -6.95 -30.32 9.58
N ARG A 222 -7.60 -31.47 9.85
CA ARG A 222 -8.18 -32.33 8.80
C ARG A 222 -9.22 -31.59 7.96
N LEU A 223 -10.06 -30.77 8.58
CA LEU A 223 -11.03 -29.95 7.86
C LEU A 223 -10.35 -28.96 6.92
N ALA A 224 -9.29 -28.29 7.37
CA ALA A 224 -8.51 -27.38 6.54
C ALA A 224 -7.85 -28.11 5.35
N GLU A 225 -7.27 -29.28 5.58
CA GLU A 225 -6.70 -30.13 4.51
C GLU A 225 -7.77 -30.50 3.46
N VAL A 226 -8.95 -30.94 3.91
CA VAL A 226 -10.06 -31.28 3.02
C VAL A 226 -10.58 -30.05 2.26
N GLN A 227 -10.63 -28.88 2.91
CA GLN A 227 -11.01 -27.63 2.24
C GLN A 227 -10.01 -27.22 1.16
N GLU A 228 -8.71 -27.36 1.42
CA GLU A 228 -7.66 -27.09 0.43
C GLU A 228 -7.73 -28.08 -0.74
N GLU A 229 -7.91 -29.36 -0.47
CA GLU A 229 -8.09 -30.37 -1.50
C GLU A 229 -9.35 -30.09 -2.34
N ASN A 230 -10.46 -29.72 -1.71
CA ASN A 230 -11.70 -29.34 -2.41
C ASN A 230 -11.51 -28.09 -3.27
N ALA A 231 -10.75 -27.09 -2.81
CA ALA A 231 -10.42 -25.91 -3.61
C ALA A 231 -9.60 -26.29 -4.85
N ARG A 232 -8.59 -27.16 -4.69
CA ARG A 232 -7.79 -27.68 -5.82
C ARG A 232 -8.64 -28.47 -6.81
N VAL A 233 -9.59 -29.28 -6.31
CA VAL A 233 -10.54 -30.01 -7.18
C VAL A 233 -11.42 -29.01 -7.93
N ALA A 234 -11.96 -28.00 -7.26
CA ALA A 234 -12.78 -26.97 -7.89
C ALA A 234 -12.02 -26.24 -9.02
N GLU A 235 -10.78 -25.83 -8.80
CA GLU A 235 -9.93 -25.23 -9.83
C GLU A 235 -9.77 -26.13 -11.06
N VAL A 236 -9.49 -27.42 -10.83
CA VAL A 236 -9.33 -28.37 -11.93
C VAL A 236 -10.66 -28.60 -12.66
N THR A 237 -11.79 -28.69 -11.95
CA THR A 237 -13.10 -28.82 -12.61
C THR A 237 -13.42 -27.62 -13.51
N VAL A 238 -13.06 -26.40 -13.09
CA VAL A 238 -13.21 -25.19 -13.91
C VAL A 238 -12.28 -25.24 -15.13
N ALA A 239 -11.02 -25.67 -14.97
CA ALA A 239 -10.09 -25.80 -16.07
C ALA A 239 -10.57 -26.82 -17.12
N VAL A 240 -11.06 -27.97 -16.67
CA VAL A 240 -11.65 -29.02 -17.52
C VAL A 240 -12.90 -28.51 -18.23
N ALA A 241 -13.81 -27.82 -17.53
CA ALA A 241 -15.00 -27.23 -18.15
C ALA A 241 -14.63 -26.23 -19.26
N LYS A 242 -13.62 -25.39 -19.03
CA LYS A 242 -13.11 -24.43 -20.03
C LYS A 242 -12.49 -25.14 -21.24
N SER A 243 -11.67 -26.17 -21.05
CA SER A 243 -11.08 -26.91 -22.17
C SER A 243 -12.12 -27.65 -22.99
N VAL A 244 -13.12 -28.26 -22.34
CA VAL A 244 -14.25 -28.89 -23.04
C VAL A 244 -15.06 -27.86 -23.83
N GLY A 245 -15.27 -26.66 -23.27
CA GLY A 245 -15.89 -25.54 -23.99
C GLY A 245 -15.13 -25.17 -25.26
N ARG A 246 -13.80 -24.98 -25.17
CA ARG A 246 -12.96 -24.67 -26.34
C ARG A 246 -12.97 -25.79 -27.39
N ILE A 247 -12.92 -27.05 -26.96
CA ILE A 247 -13.00 -28.21 -27.86
C ILE A 247 -14.34 -28.19 -28.62
N ARG A 248 -15.45 -27.94 -27.91
CA ARG A 248 -16.78 -27.85 -28.53
C ARG A 248 -16.86 -26.73 -29.55
N GLU A 249 -16.31 -25.55 -29.24
CA GLU A 249 -16.26 -24.42 -30.17
C GLU A 249 -15.42 -24.72 -31.42
N LYS A 250 -14.21 -25.27 -31.24
CA LYS A 250 -13.30 -25.62 -32.34
C LYS A 250 -13.84 -26.75 -33.23
N LEU A 251 -14.56 -27.71 -32.64
CA LEU A 251 -15.23 -28.78 -33.38
C LEU A 251 -16.37 -28.23 -34.25
N ASN A 252 -17.16 -27.30 -33.71
CA ASN A 252 -18.21 -26.61 -34.49
C ASN A 252 -17.64 -25.74 -35.62
N ALA A 253 -16.43 -25.22 -35.46
CA ALA A 253 -15.72 -24.41 -36.45
C ALA A 253 -14.89 -25.22 -37.48
N GLY A 254 -14.77 -26.54 -37.32
CA GLY A 254 -14.01 -27.40 -38.23
C GLY A 254 -12.49 -27.21 -38.17
N CYS A 255 -11.95 -26.69 -37.07
CA CYS A 255 -10.51 -26.42 -36.92
C CYS A 255 -9.70 -27.69 -36.60
N ALA A 256 -8.53 -27.86 -37.23
CA ALA A 256 -7.61 -28.99 -37.00
C ALA A 256 -6.92 -28.97 -35.61
N GLU A 257 -7.01 -27.87 -34.87
CA GLU A 257 -6.39 -27.70 -33.54
C GLU A 257 -7.13 -28.42 -32.39
N VAL A 258 -8.22 -29.12 -32.68
CA VAL A 258 -8.99 -29.88 -31.67
C VAL A 258 -8.15 -30.99 -31.05
N GLU A 259 -7.30 -31.64 -31.85
CA GLU A 259 -6.48 -32.77 -31.40
C GLU A 259 -5.50 -32.40 -30.29
N GLU A 260 -4.88 -31.20 -30.37
CA GLU A 260 -3.93 -30.72 -29.36
C GLU A 260 -4.61 -30.31 -28.04
N GLU A 261 -5.82 -29.73 -28.11
CA GLU A 261 -6.62 -29.43 -26.91
C GLU A 261 -7.13 -30.72 -26.24
N VAL A 262 -7.47 -31.76 -27.01
CA VAL A 262 -7.82 -33.09 -26.49
C VAL A 262 -6.62 -33.74 -25.78
N LYS A 263 -5.43 -33.75 -26.40
CA LYS A 263 -4.20 -34.25 -25.76
C LYS A 263 -3.81 -33.48 -24.49
N SER A 264 -4.13 -32.18 -24.44
CA SER A 264 -3.92 -31.36 -23.23
C SER A 264 -4.87 -31.78 -22.11
N LEU A 265 -6.15 -31.97 -22.43
CA LEU A 265 -7.16 -32.44 -21.48
C LEU A 265 -6.85 -33.85 -20.94
N ASP A 266 -6.40 -34.77 -21.79
CA ASP A 266 -5.99 -36.11 -21.38
C ASP A 266 -4.85 -36.09 -20.36
N ARG A 267 -3.85 -35.22 -20.54
CA ARG A 267 -2.76 -35.06 -19.57
C ARG A 267 -3.27 -34.60 -18.19
N VAL A 268 -4.25 -33.70 -18.15
CA VAL A 268 -4.88 -33.24 -16.91
C VAL A 268 -5.67 -34.37 -16.25
N LEU A 269 -6.46 -35.13 -17.02
CA LEU A 269 -7.27 -36.24 -16.52
C LEU A 269 -6.42 -37.41 -15.99
N ILE A 270 -5.35 -37.78 -16.70
CA ILE A 270 -4.39 -38.81 -16.26
C ILE A 270 -3.72 -38.38 -14.94
N GLY A 271 -3.33 -37.10 -14.84
CA GLY A 271 -2.77 -36.53 -13.61
C GLY A 271 -3.73 -36.61 -12.42
N LEU A 272 -5.03 -36.40 -12.63
CA LEU A 272 -6.07 -36.55 -11.60
C LEU A 272 -6.27 -38.00 -11.19
N GLN A 273 -6.34 -38.92 -12.16
CA GLN A 273 -6.51 -40.35 -11.90
C GLN A 273 -5.36 -40.88 -11.04
N GLY A 274 -4.11 -40.48 -11.32
CA GLY A 274 -2.95 -40.82 -10.50
C GLY A 274 -3.03 -40.28 -9.07
N LYS A 275 -3.60 -39.09 -8.86
CA LYS A 275 -3.82 -38.53 -7.52
C LYS A 275 -4.94 -39.26 -6.76
N LEU A 276 -6.03 -39.63 -7.43
CA LEU A 276 -7.14 -40.39 -6.84
C LEU A 276 -6.71 -41.79 -6.36
N LEU A 277 -5.85 -42.47 -7.12
CA LEU A 277 -5.29 -43.77 -6.72
C LEU A 277 -4.41 -43.66 -5.48
N LYS A 278 -3.59 -42.61 -5.38
CA LYS A 278 -2.76 -42.34 -4.17
C LYS A 278 -3.60 -42.04 -2.94
N LEU A 279 -4.73 -41.33 -3.10
CA LEU A 279 -5.66 -41.05 -2.00
C LEU A 279 -6.39 -42.31 -1.52
N HIS A 280 -6.76 -43.21 -2.42
CA HIS A 280 -7.36 -44.50 -2.04
C HIS A 280 -6.39 -45.38 -1.24
N GLN A 281 -5.10 -45.40 -1.60
CA GLN A 281 -4.08 -46.14 -0.85
C GLN A 281 -3.82 -45.55 0.55
N ARG A 282 -3.94 -44.23 0.71
CA ARG A 282 -3.79 -43.57 2.02
C ARG A 282 -4.95 -43.81 3.00
N LYS A 283 -6.14 -44.18 2.53
CA LYS A 283 -7.31 -44.48 3.39
C LYS A 283 -7.36 -45.94 3.86
N GLY A 284 -6.48 -46.81 3.38
CA GLY A 284 -6.44 -48.24 3.71
C GLY A 284 -5.43 -48.66 4.79
N ASN A 285 -4.68 -47.70 5.36
CA ASN A 285 -3.77 -47.88 6.50
C ASN A 285 -4.25 -47.02 7.67
#